data_AF-V2YHH2-F1
#
_entry.id   AF-V2YHH2-F1
#
_cell.length_a   1.000
_cell.length_b   1.000
_cell.length_c   1.000
_cell.angle_alpha   90.00
_cell.angle_beta   90.00
_cell.angle_gamma   90.00
#
_symmetry.space_group_name_H-M   'P 1'
#
loop_
_entity.id
_entity.type
_entity.pdbx_description
1 polymer ?
#
loop_
_entity_poly.entity_id
_entity_poly.type
_entity_poly.pdbx_seq_one_letter_code
_entity_poly.pdbx_strand_id
1 'polypeptide(L)' 'MIFEATIVLLVTALAFAWGKETARIERGYEAVGGEYLLLLLPAIYYTSKRTLLDWIAELRELKKGRY' A
#
# COMPACT_ATOMS: atom_id res chain seq x y z
N MET A 1 1.69 2.67 16.15
CA MET A 1 0.75 1.88 15.33
C MET A 1 -0.28 2.76 14.63
N ILE A 2 -0.98 3.66 15.34
CA ILE A 2 -2.02 4.55 14.74
C ILE A 2 -1.41 5.58 13.77
N PHE A 3 -0.31 6.26 14.15
CA PHE A 3 0.34 7.25 13.29
C PHE A 3 0.79 6.71 11.92
N GLU A 4 1.32 5.49 11.89
CA GLU A 4 1.74 4.84 10.65
C GLU A 4 0.53 4.54 9.75
N ALA A 5 -0.55 4.01 10.33
CA ALA A 5 -1.81 3.78 9.63
C ALA A 5 -2.38 5.09 9.06
N THR A 6 -2.37 6.16 9.87
CA THR A 6 -2.83 7.48 9.45
C THR A 6 -2.00 8.00 8.28
N ILE A 7 -0.67 7.88 8.32
CA ILE A 7 0.20 8.32 7.22
C ILE A 7 -0.07 7.52 5.95
N VAL A 8 -0.17 6.19 6.04
CA VAL A 8 -0.47 5.32 4.89
C VAL A 8 -1.82 5.67 4.27
N LEU A 9 -2.83 5.94 5.10
CA LEU A 9 -4.15 6.38 4.63
C LEU A 9 -4.10 7.77 3.98
N LEU A 10 -3.38 8.73 4.56
CA LEU A 10 -3.23 10.07 4.00
C LEU A 10 -2.52 10.04 2.65
N VAL A 11 -1.41 9.29 2.54
CA VAL A 11 -0.67 9.14 1.28
C VAL A 11 -1.52 8.44 0.23
N THR A 12 -2.26 7.40 0.61
CA THR A 12 -3.19 6.70 -0.28
C THR A 12 -4.30 7.62 -0.78
N ALA A 13 -4.91 8.41 0.11
CA ALA A 13 -5.96 9.35 -0.25
C ALA A 13 -5.46 10.45 -1.19
N LEU A 14 -4.25 10.97 -0.96
CA LEU A 14 -3.60 11.95 -1.85
C LEU A 14 -3.31 11.35 -3.22
N ALA A 15 -2.74 10.15 -3.28
CA ALA A 15 -2.46 9.45 -4.53
C ALA A 15 -3.75 9.15 -5.31
N PHE A 16 -4.82 8.73 -4.61
CA PHE A 16 -6.13 8.48 -5.19
C PHE A 16 -6.77 9.77 -5.74
N ALA A 17 -6.75 10.86 -4.98
CA ALA A 17 -7.28 12.15 -5.42
C ALA A 17 -6.53 12.70 -6.64
N TRP A 18 -5.21 12.57 -6.65
CA TRP A 18 -4.38 12.96 -7.79
C TRP A 18 -4.67 12.12 -9.03
N GLY A 19 -4.72 10.79 -8.88
CA GLY A 19 -5.04 9.86 -9.96
C GLY A 19 -6.37 10.21 -10.60
N LYS A 20 -7.43 10.30 -9.77
CA LYS A 20 -8.78 10.66 -10.19
C LYS A 20 -8.85 11.97 -10.97
N GLU A 21 -8.19 13.02 -10.47
CA GLU A 21 -8.18 14.32 -11.16
C GLU A 21 -7.40 14.26 -12.48
N THR A 22 -6.31 13.49 -12.54
CA THR A 22 -5.52 13.32 -13.77
C THR A 22 -6.33 12.61 -14.84
N ALA A 23 -6.99 11.49 -14.53
CA ALA A 23 -7.82 10.82 -15.54
C ALA A 23 -9.06 11.63 -15.91
N ARG A 24 -9.61 12.43 -14.98
CA ARG A 24 -10.71 13.35 -15.28
C ARG A 24 -10.29 14.41 -16.29
N ILE A 25 -9.10 15.00 -16.15
CA ILE A 25 -8.56 15.98 -17.09
C ILE A 25 -8.30 15.34 -18.46
N GLU A 26 -7.73 14.13 -18.50
CA GLU A 26 -7.41 13.46 -19.76
C GLU A 26 -8.63 12.93 -20.51
N ARG A 27 -9.68 12.45 -19.81
CA ARG A 27 -10.87 11.86 -20.44
C ARG A 27 -12.07 12.78 -20.53
N GLY A 28 -12.13 13.85 -19.75
CA GLY A 28 -13.26 14.79 -19.72
C GLY A 28 -14.51 14.28 -18.99
N TYR A 29 -14.46 13.12 -18.32
CA TYR A 29 -15.52 12.55 -17.49
C TYR A 29 -14.92 11.79 -16.29
N GLU A 30 -15.70 11.60 -15.21
CA GLU A 30 -15.23 10.81 -14.06
C GLU A 30 -15.01 9.35 -14.46
N ALA A 31 -13.75 8.90 -14.44
CA ALA A 31 -13.38 7.54 -14.76
C ALA A 31 -13.56 6.63 -13.53
N VAL A 32 -14.71 5.97 -13.42
CA VAL A 32 -14.92 4.92 -12.41
C VAL A 32 -14.28 3.63 -12.89
N GLY A 33 -12.98 3.47 -12.63
CA GLY A 33 -12.19 2.33 -13.11
C GLY A 33 -10.95 2.02 -12.26
N GLY A 34 -9.81 1.75 -12.91
CA GLY A 34 -8.57 1.30 -12.26
C GLY A 34 -7.97 2.26 -11.23
N GLU A 35 -8.43 3.50 -11.19
CA GLU A 35 -8.02 4.52 -10.19
C GLU A 35 -8.41 4.09 -8.77
N TYR A 36 -9.49 3.35 -8.62
CA TYR A 36 -9.93 2.79 -7.34
C TYR A 36 -9.02 1.67 -6.84
N LEU A 37 -8.15 1.10 -7.70
CA LEU A 37 -7.12 0.15 -7.26
C LEU A 37 -6.09 0.83 -6.34
N LEU A 38 -5.91 2.15 -6.43
CA LEU A 38 -5.07 2.89 -5.48
C LEU A 38 -5.60 2.79 -4.05
N LEU A 39 -6.92 2.63 -3.85
CA LEU A 39 -7.49 2.40 -2.52
C LEU A 39 -7.11 1.04 -1.92
N LEU A 40 -6.55 0.12 -2.71
CA LEU A 40 -6.00 -1.14 -2.22
C LEU A 40 -4.58 -1.00 -1.67
N LEU A 41 -3.90 0.14 -1.87
CA LEU A 41 -2.55 0.39 -1.34
C LEU A 41 -2.40 0.09 0.16
N PRO A 42 -3.34 0.47 1.05
CA PRO A 42 -3.24 0.14 2.47
C PRO A 42 -3.29 -1.38 2.71
N ALA A 43 -4.18 -2.09 2.00
CA ALA A 43 -4.32 -3.54 2.12
C ALA A 43 -3.05 -4.26 1.62
N ILE A 44 -2.48 -3.79 0.51
CA ILE A 44 -1.21 -4.30 -0.03
C ILE A 44 -0.08 -4.02 0.96
N TYR A 45 0.03 -2.78 1.46
CA TYR A 45 1.08 -2.35 2.37
C TYR A 45 1.12 -3.21 3.65
N TYR A 46 -0.02 -3.42 4.30
CA TYR A 46 -0.07 -4.21 5.53
C TYR A 46 0.17 -5.69 5.28
N THR A 47 -0.35 -6.25 4.18
CA THR A 47 -0.08 -7.64 3.79
C THR A 47 1.41 -7.84 3.54
N SER A 48 2.01 -7.01 2.69
CA SER A 48 3.43 -7.07 2.36
C SER A 48 4.33 -6.86 3.57
N LYS A 49 3.99 -5.92 4.47
CA LYS A 49 4.73 -5.70 5.71
C LYS A 49 4.75 -6.93 6.59
N ARG A 50 3.61 -7.61 6.74
CA ARG A 50 3.51 -8.85 7.52
C ARG A 50 4.35 -9.96 6.90
N THR A 51 4.21 -10.18 5.59
CA THR A 51 5.00 -11.20 4.88
C THR A 51 6.51 -10.96 4.99
N LEU A 52 6.96 -9.70 4.87
CA LEU A 52 8.37 -9.35 5.03
C LEU A 52 8.88 -9.61 6.44
N LEU A 53 8.09 -9.29 7.47
CA LEU A 53 8.47 -9.55 8.86
C LEU A 53 8.56 -11.05 9.15
N ASP A 54 7.61 -11.84 8.63
CA ASP A 54 7.62 -13.30 8.76
C ASP A 54 8.85 -13.90 8.07
N TRP A 55 9.19 -13.44 6.86
CA TRP A 55 10.40 -13.85 6.15
C TRP A 55 11.68 -13.50 6.90
N ILE A 56 11.77 -12.29 7.48
CA ILE A 56 12.92 -11.88 8.28
C ILE A 56 13.05 -12.75 9.54
N ALA A 57 11.92 -13.12 10.16
CA ALA A 57 11.91 -14.02 11.31
C ALA A 57 12.43 -15.41 10.94
N GLU A 58 11.95 -15.99 9.84
CA GLU A 58 12.42 -17.28 9.33
C GLU A 58 13.93 -17.25 9.02
N LEU A 59 14.41 -16.21 8.34
CA LEU A 59 15.85 -16.07 8.05
C LEU A 59 16.70 -15.96 9.32
N ARG A 60 16.18 -15.29 10.36
CA ARG A 60 16.85 -15.17 11.66
C ARG A 60 16.91 -16.53 12.36
N GLU A 61 15.84 -17.32 12.33
CA GLU A 61 15.81 -18.68 12.89
C GLU A 61 16.78 -19.61 12.17
N LEU A 62 16.79 -19.58 10.83
CA LEU A 62 17.73 -20.35 10.01
C LEU A 62 19.19 -19.98 10.30
N LYS A 63 19.48 -18.71 10.60
CA LYS A 63 20.81 -18.28 11.03
C LYS A 63 21.15 -18.81 12.43
N LYS A 64 20.18 -18.86 13.34
CA LYS A 64 20.37 -19.32 14.72
C LYS A 64 20.55 -20.83 14.83
N GLY A 65 19.87 -21.61 13.99
CA GLY A 65 20.03 -23.08 13.93
C GLY A 65 21.28 -23.56 13.18
N ARG A 66 22.07 -22.64 12.61
CA ARG A 66 23.32 -22.94 11.88
C ARG A 66 24.59 -22.68 12.72
N TYR A 67 24.44 -22.26 13.98
CA TYR A 67 25.52 -22.05 14.95
C TYR A 67 25.31 -22.92 16.18
#